data_AF-A0A8T5KVI6-F1
#
_entry.id   AF-A0A8T5KVI6-F1
#
_cell.length_a   1.000
_cell.length_b   1.000
_cell.length_c   1.000
_cell.angle_alpha   90.00
_cell.angle_beta   90.00
_cell.angle_gamma   90.00
#
_symmetry.space_group_name_H-M   'P 1'
#
loop_
_entity.id
_entity.type
_entity.pdbx_description
1 polymer ?
#
loop_
_entity_poly.entity_id
_entity_poly.type
_entity_poly.pdbx_seq_one_letter_code
_entity_poly.pdbx_strand_id
1 'polypeptide(L)' 'MVKFEYRGVQLEDLKKMTYEDVKKILPTRQRRSLEKGLRKPHKMLLERIKKNPGKFYRTK' A
#
# COMPACT_ATOMS: atom_id res chain seq x y z
N MET A 1 13.39 2.61 -22.20
CA MET A 1 12.31 1.96 -21.43
C MET A 1 12.57 2.28 -19.96
N VAL A 2 11.78 3.14 -19.32
CA VAL A 2 12.06 3.59 -17.94
C VAL A 2 11.56 2.53 -16.97
N LYS A 3 12.47 1.88 -16.25
CA LYS A 3 12.12 0.92 -15.19
C LYS A 3 11.73 1.71 -13.95
N PHE A 4 10.61 1.34 -13.33
CA PHE A 4 10.16 1.98 -12.11
C PHE A 4 10.89 1.39 -10.90
N GLU A 5 11.52 2.26 -10.13
CA GLU A 5 12.17 1.91 -8.87
C GLU A 5 11.66 2.86 -7.78
N TYR A 6 11.26 2.30 -6.63
CA TYR A 6 10.89 3.06 -5.46
C TYR A 6 11.97 2.90 -4.40
N ARG A 7 12.72 3.97 -4.12
CA ARG A 7 13.79 3.98 -3.11
C ARG A 7 14.79 2.82 -3.27
N GLY A 8 15.11 2.48 -4.52
CA GLY A 8 16.04 1.40 -4.88
C GLY A 8 15.42 0.00 -4.97
N VAL A 9 14.10 -0.14 -4.86
CA VAL A 9 13.39 -1.43 -4.98
C VAL A 9 12.52 -1.46 -6.23
N GLN A 10 12.60 -2.55 -6.99
CA GLN A 10 11.77 -2.76 -8.18
C GLN A 10 10.32 -3.09 -7.83
N LEU A 11 9.41 -2.83 -8.77
CA LEU A 11 7.98 -3.06 -8.56
C LEU A 11 7.62 -4.51 -8.20
N GLU A 12 8.30 -5.49 -8.80
CA GLU A 12 8.05 -6.91 -8.54
C GLU A 12 8.44 -7.30 -7.12
N ASP A 13 9.56 -6.76 -6.63
CA ASP A 13 10.04 -7.01 -5.28
C ASP A 13 9.12 -6.33 -4.24
N LEU A 14 8.66 -5.11 -4.52
CA LEU A 14 7.69 -4.41 -3.67
C LEU A 14 6.39 -5.20 -3.49
N LYS A 15 5.94 -5.94 -4.52
CA LYS A 15 4.73 -6.78 -4.43
C LYS A 15 4.92 -8.03 -3.59
N LYS A 16 6.16 -8.55 -3.51
CA LYS A 16 6.51 -9.74 -2.72
C LYS A 16 6.84 -9.41 -1.26
N MET A 17 7.24 -8.16 -0.98
CA MET A 17 7.59 -7.71 0.36
C MET A 17 6.43 -7.81 1.36
N THR A 18 6.79 -8.03 2.62
CA THR A 18 5.83 -8.02 3.72
C THR A 18 5.43 -6.59 4.10
N TYR A 19 4.31 -6.47 4.81
CA TYR A 19 3.81 -5.17 5.29
C TYR A 19 4.82 -4.43 6.19
N GLU A 20 5.55 -5.14 7.04
CA GLU A 20 6.54 -4.54 7.94
C GLU A 20 7.79 -4.05 7.20
N ASP A 21 8.22 -4.76 6.16
CA ASP A 21 9.38 -4.35 5.37
C ASP A 21 9.07 -3.11 4.53
N VAL A 22 7.87 -3.04 3.97
CA VAL A 22 7.40 -1.84 3.24
C VAL A 22 7.38 -0.62 4.17
N LYS A 23 6.97 -0.76 5.44
CA LYS A 23 6.98 0.36 6.40
C LYS A 23 8.36 0.99 6.60
N LYS A 24 9.44 0.19 6.57
CA LYS A 24 10.82 0.69 6.76
C LYS A 24 11.25 1.59 5.61
N ILE A 25 10.77 1.31 4.41
CA ILE A 25 11.12 2.04 3.19
C ILE A 25 10.29 3.33 3.07
N LEU A 26 9.05 3.36 3.59
CA LEU A 26 8.15 4.50 3.46
C LEU A 26 8.63 5.76 4.22
N PRO A 27 8.31 6.98 3.73
CA PRO A 27 8.53 8.22 4.46
C PRO A 27 7.76 8.29 5.78
N THR A 28 8.26 9.10 6.70
CA THR A 28 7.79 9.21 8.09
C THR A 28 6.28 9.39 8.23
N ARG A 29 5.64 10.23 7.40
CA ARG A 29 4.20 10.48 7.47
C ARG A 29 3.38 9.21 7.20
N GLN A 30 3.72 8.49 6.14
CA GLN A 30 3.00 7.27 5.73
C GLN A 30 3.24 6.15 6.75
N ARG A 31 4.49 5.98 7.20
CA ARG A 31 4.84 5.03 8.25
C ARG A 31 4.05 5.27 9.53
N ARG A 32 3.96 6.51 10.03
CA ARG A 32 3.18 6.86 11.23
C ARG A 32 1.69 6.51 11.10
N SER A 33 1.10 6.71 9.91
CA SER A 33 -0.29 6.30 9.67
C SER A 33 -0.48 4.78 9.72
N LEU A 34 0.50 4.03 9.23
CA LEU A 34 0.48 2.56 9.24
C LEU A 34 0.76 1.97 10.63
N GLU A 35 1.65 2.59 11.41
CA GLU A 35 1.95 2.21 12.80
C GLU A 35 0.76 2.43 13.73
N LYS A 36 0.03 3.55 13.58
CA LYS A 36 -1.20 3.81 14.33
C LYS A 36 -2.37 2.90 13.93
N GLY A 37 -2.25 2.22 12.79
CA GLY A 37 -3.28 1.33 12.27
C GLY A 37 -4.31 2.03 11.38
N LEU A 38 -4.90 1.23 10.47
CA LEU A 38 -5.92 1.70 9.54
C LEU A 38 -7.27 1.88 10.23
N ARG A 39 -7.93 3.01 9.95
CA ARG A 39 -9.31 3.24 10.39
C ARG A 39 -10.27 2.23 9.74
N LYS A 40 -11.39 1.94 10.41
CA LYS A 40 -12.45 1.03 9.92
C LYS A 40 -12.84 1.24 8.44
N PRO A 41 -13.12 2.48 7.96
CA PRO A 41 -13.47 2.69 6.55
C PRO A 41 -12.35 2.26 5.57
N HIS A 42 -11.08 2.48 5.93
CA HIS A 42 -9.95 2.09 5.08
C HIS A 42 -9.81 0.56 5.00
N LYS A 43 -10.05 -0.14 6.12
CA LYS A 43 -10.05 -1.61 6.15
C LYS A 43 -11.17 -2.17 5.25
N MET A 44 -12.38 -1.63 5.37
CA MET A 44 -13.52 -2.03 4.52
C MET A 44 -13.25 -1.78 3.03
N LEU A 45 -12.62 -0.65 2.69
CA LEU A 45 -12.25 -0.35 1.31
C LEU A 45 -11.21 -1.36 0.78
N LEU A 46 -10.20 -1.68 1.59
CA LEU A 46 -9.16 -2.63 1.22
C LEU A 46 -9.73 -4.03 0.97
N GLU A 47 -10.67 -4.49 1.79
CA GLU A 47 -11.38 -5.76 1.57
C GLU A 47 -12.20 -5.75 0.27
N ARG A 48 -12.88 -4.63 -0.04
CA ARG A 48 -13.63 -4.49 -1.29
C ARG A 48 -12.71 -4.58 -2.50
N ILE A 49 -11.59 -3.84 -2.49
CA ILE A 49 -10.59 -3.85 -3.56
C ILE A 49 -10.02 -5.25 -3.77
N LYS A 50 -9.68 -5.97 -2.69
CA LYS A 50 -9.19 -7.35 -2.78
C LYS A 50 -10.20 -8.29 -3.44
N LYS A 51 -11.49 -8.10 -3.19
CA LYS A 51 -12.55 -8.92 -3.81
C LYS A 51 -12.77 -8.57 -5.29
N ASN A 52 -12.76 -7.29 -5.65
CA ASN A 52 -12.99 -6.83 -7.02
C ASN A 52 -11.94 -5.79 -7.44
N PRO A 53 -10.79 -6.20 -7.98
CA PRO A 53 -9.69 -5.28 -8.32
C PRO A 53 -10.00 -4.35 -9.50
N GLY A 54 -10.90 -4.74 -10.40
CA GLY A 54 -11.27 -3.96 -11.60
C GLY A 54 -12.44 -3.00 -11.42
N LYS A 55 -13.02 -2.90 -10.22
CA LYS A 55 -14.20 -2.07 -9.97
C LYS A 55 -13.80 -0.63 -9.60
N PHE A 56 -14.53 0.35 -10.12
CA PHE A 56 -14.37 1.74 -9.68
C PHE A 56 -14.93 1.93 -8.26
N TYR A 57 -14.09 2.46 -7.36
CA TYR A 57 -14.47 2.77 -5.97
C TYR A 57 -14.49 4.29 -5.76
N ARG A 58 -15.62 4.82 -5.27
CA ARG A 58 -15.71 6.20 -4.80
C ARG A 58 -15.40 6.23 -3.30
N THR A 59 -14.43 7.04 -2.91
CA THR A 59 -14.21 7.43 -1.51
C THR A 59 -14.84 8.80 -1.32
N LYS A 60 -15.66 8.97 -0.28
CA LYS A 60 -16.20 10.28 0.11
C LYS A 60 -15.12 11.14 0.77
#